data_AF-A0AAD9QA42-F1
#
_entry.id   AF-A0AAD9QA42-F1
#
_cell.length_a   1.000
_cell.length_b   1.000
_cell.length_c   1.000
_cell.angle_alpha   90.00
_cell.angle_beta   90.00
_cell.angle_gamma   90.00
#
_symmetry.space_group_name_H-M   'P 1'
#
loop_
_entity.id
_entity.type
_entity.pdbx_description
1 polymer ?
#
loop_
_entity_poly.entity_id
_entity_poly.type
_entity_poly.pdbx_seq_one_letter_code
_entity_poly.pdbx_strand_id
1 'polypeptide(L)'
;MIEDYPYLSYIGLYIISACLWSSDTLGATHWILNEREGVVRASSATADILKSDPVLSILTKTYPPKTGNGRKTNCDQCMKGRLYGMSNVIDTMGPTSLELFPAPQLTCGLPVNETFYDHLEGIANREYHPAFVEEDVALIFKKGEKEDLDLGLTESNLKRAIEESPNSVVVCNHIGNFWRIRGSTFHSIECFRRALYYSPNDADALLNLAKVLYNLNYIQDAAYLARRSLEMQPTEQNCWLQHFTLGEILRASGDLEEAGIHFKHALDLNPSFELAEVHLREIGSPSTSPTNTYTFLIIGLLVVVVLATVYFMTLTSESRGTKSSRMSLWAEGKRPKKRPLS
;
A
#
# COMPACT_ATOMS: atom_id res chain seq x y z
N MET A 1 -61.69 3.94 -0.80
CA MET A 1 -61.25 3.02 0.26
C MET A 1 -59.97 2.39 -0.25
N ILE A 2 -58.78 2.77 0.18
CA ILE A 2 -58.33 3.09 1.53
C ILE A 2 -57.29 4.22 1.40
N GLU A 3 -57.53 5.34 2.10
CA GLU A 3 -56.48 6.27 2.50
C GLU A 3 -55.67 5.57 3.60
N ASP A 4 -54.34 5.47 3.50
CA ASP A 4 -53.48 5.14 4.66
C ASP A 4 -52.07 5.76 4.53
N TYR A 5 -52.08 7.08 4.78
CA TYR A 5 -51.28 7.78 5.79
C TYR A 5 -49.72 7.57 5.87
N PRO A 6 -48.86 8.32 5.12
CA PRO A 6 -47.38 8.27 5.20
C PRO A 6 -46.74 8.84 6.47
N TYR A 7 -47.53 9.17 7.49
CA TYR A 7 -47.09 9.89 8.69
C TYR A 7 -46.57 8.93 9.77
N LEU A 8 -46.92 7.64 9.73
CA LEU A 8 -46.52 6.66 10.75
C LEU A 8 -45.02 6.34 10.71
N SER A 9 -44.43 6.27 9.52
CA SER A 9 -42.99 6.02 9.36
C SER A 9 -42.14 7.20 9.84
N TYR A 10 -42.62 8.43 9.60
CA TYR A 10 -41.97 9.65 10.09
C TYR A 10 -42.09 9.82 11.61
N ILE A 11 -43.24 9.47 12.20
CA ILE A 11 -43.41 9.47 13.66
C ILE A 11 -42.50 8.42 14.31
N GLY A 12 -42.34 7.23 13.69
CA GLY A 12 -41.41 6.20 14.18
C GLY A 12 -39.95 6.68 14.23
N LEU A 13 -39.48 7.35 13.18
CA LEU A 13 -38.14 7.93 13.14
C LEU A 13 -37.97 9.10 14.13
N TYR A 14 -39.00 9.92 14.32
CA TYR A 14 -38.97 11.02 15.29
C TYR A 14 -38.96 10.52 16.74
N ILE A 15 -39.69 9.43 17.05
CA ILE A 15 -39.66 8.80 18.39
C ILE A 15 -38.30 8.18 18.67
N ILE A 16 -37.68 7.50 17.68
CA ILE A 16 -36.33 6.93 17.84
C ILE A 16 -35.28 8.05 18.03
N SER A 17 -35.39 9.13 17.26
CA SER A 17 -34.53 10.31 17.40
C SER A 17 -34.72 11.03 18.74
N ALA A 18 -35.95 11.14 19.24
CA ALA A 18 -36.25 11.76 20.52
C ALA A 18 -35.77 10.89 21.69
N CYS A 19 -35.88 9.56 21.59
CA CYS A 19 -35.36 8.63 22.59
C CYS A 19 -33.83 8.71 22.74
N LEU A 20 -33.10 8.87 21.62
CA LEU A 20 -31.64 9.05 21.61
C LEU A 20 -31.18 10.39 22.20
N TRP A 21 -32.04 11.42 22.17
CA TRP A 21 -31.75 12.73 22.75
C TRP A 21 -32.18 12.83 24.22
N SER A 22 -33.23 12.10 24.63
CA SER A 22 -33.69 12.05 26.03
C SER A 22 -32.88 11.09 26.91
N SER A 23 -32.06 10.21 26.32
CA SER A 23 -31.00 9.52 27.04
C SER A 23 -29.80 10.47 27.20
N ASP A 24 -29.99 11.53 27.98
CA ASP A 24 -28.91 12.36 28.49
C ASP A 24 -27.84 11.44 29.09
N THR A 25 -26.60 11.45 28.61
CA THR A 25 -25.60 12.52 28.78
C THR A 25 -25.46 13.04 30.22
N LEU A 26 -26.01 12.34 31.21
CA LEU A 26 -25.80 12.58 32.63
C LEU A 26 -25.04 11.39 33.26
N GLY A 27 -23.73 11.60 33.48
CA GLY A 27 -22.97 10.83 34.47
C GLY A 27 -21.69 10.16 33.99
N ALA A 28 -21.26 10.41 32.75
CA ALA A 28 -19.92 10.08 32.25
C ALA A 28 -18.78 10.90 32.92
N THR A 29 -18.95 11.31 34.18
CA THR A 29 -18.04 12.20 34.91
C THR A 29 -17.96 11.83 36.40
N HIS A 30 -17.37 10.67 36.74
CA HIS A 30 -16.89 10.49 38.12
C HIS A 30 -15.66 9.58 38.26
N TRP A 31 -14.79 9.55 37.25
CA TRP A 31 -13.48 8.92 37.40
C TRP A 31 -12.43 10.02 37.54
N ILE A 32 -12.18 10.45 38.78
CA ILE A 32 -11.01 11.29 39.09
C ILE A 32 -9.82 10.33 39.18
N LEU A 33 -8.97 10.34 38.16
CA LEU A 33 -7.69 9.64 38.18
C LEU A 33 -6.78 10.38 39.16
N ASN A 34 -6.46 9.78 40.30
CA ASN A 34 -5.46 10.32 41.20
C ASN A 34 -4.10 9.75 40.76
N GLU A 35 -3.32 10.52 40.00
CA GLU A 35 -2.08 10.11 39.32
C GLU A 35 -1.00 9.52 40.24
N ARG A 36 -1.13 9.64 41.57
CA ARG A 36 -0.11 9.14 42.51
C ARG A 36 -0.31 7.70 42.99
N GLU A 37 -1.49 7.09 42.80
CA GLU A 37 -1.74 5.75 43.39
C GLU A 37 -2.23 4.68 42.40
N GLY A 38 -2.50 5.01 41.14
CA GLY A 38 -2.83 4.00 40.12
C GLY A 38 -4.03 3.09 40.47
N VAL A 39 -4.95 3.54 41.33
CA VAL A 39 -6.15 2.79 41.71
C VAL A 39 -7.38 3.67 41.60
N VAL A 40 -8.38 3.15 40.91
CA VAL A 40 -9.67 3.79 40.71
C VAL A 40 -10.64 3.29 41.81
N ARG A 41 -11.20 4.20 42.62
CA ARG A 41 -12.19 3.85 43.65
C ARG A 41 -13.60 4.25 43.21
N ALA A 42 -14.54 3.31 43.30
CA ALA A 42 -15.96 3.57 43.12
C ALA A 42 -16.59 4.15 44.41
N SER A 43 -17.46 5.15 44.26
CA SER A 43 -18.19 5.78 45.38
C SER A 43 -19.28 4.86 45.94
N SER A 44 -19.61 4.96 47.23
CA SER A 44 -20.47 3.99 47.94
C SER A 44 -21.90 3.87 47.41
N ALA A 45 -22.34 4.73 46.48
CA ALA A 45 -23.61 4.62 45.79
C ALA A 45 -23.63 3.52 44.70
N THR A 46 -22.47 2.98 44.28
CA THR A 46 -22.39 1.95 43.22
C THR A 46 -22.56 0.52 43.75
N ALA A 47 -22.52 0.31 45.07
CA ALA A 47 -22.57 -1.03 45.66
C ALA A 47 -23.93 -1.72 45.49
N ASP A 48 -25.02 -0.95 45.42
CA ASP A 48 -26.37 -1.51 45.27
C ASP A 48 -26.75 -1.77 43.81
N ILE A 49 -26.19 -1.04 42.84
CA ILE A 49 -26.41 -1.26 41.40
C ILE A 49 -25.71 -2.54 40.93
N LEU A 50 -24.55 -2.87 41.51
CA LEU A 50 -23.78 -4.09 41.22
C LEU A 50 -24.48 -5.40 41.63
N LYS A 51 -25.53 -5.35 42.46
CA LYS A 51 -26.31 -6.53 42.84
C LYS A 51 -27.43 -6.87 41.86
N SER A 52 -27.88 -5.91 41.04
CA SER A 52 -29.04 -6.08 40.15
C SER A 52 -28.69 -6.51 38.72
N ASP A 53 -27.41 -6.53 38.34
CA ASP A 53 -27.00 -6.95 37.01
C ASP A 53 -26.55 -8.42 36.99
N PRO A 54 -27.31 -9.35 36.36
CA PRO A 54 -26.99 -10.76 36.34
C PRO A 54 -25.68 -11.06 35.61
N VAL A 55 -25.27 -10.23 34.63
CA VAL A 55 -24.03 -10.44 33.86
C VAL A 55 -22.81 -10.03 34.69
N LEU A 56 -22.88 -8.90 35.38
CA LEU A 56 -21.77 -8.39 36.19
C LEU A 56 -21.52 -9.24 37.45
N SER A 57 -22.58 -9.84 38.02
CA SER A 57 -22.48 -10.72 39.18
C SER A 57 -21.68 -12.02 38.93
N ILE A 58 -21.68 -12.49 37.68
CA ILE A 58 -20.93 -13.69 37.25
C ILE A 58 -19.44 -13.34 37.13
N LEU A 59 -19.13 -12.16 36.57
CA LEU A 59 -17.74 -11.68 36.41
C LEU A 59 -17.08 -11.32 37.74
N THR A 60 -17.85 -10.85 38.74
CA THR A 60 -17.31 -10.53 40.07
C THR A 60 -17.32 -11.70 41.05
N LYS A 61 -18.02 -12.81 40.75
CA LYS A 61 -18.02 -14.02 41.61
C LYS A 61 -16.71 -14.79 41.56
N THR A 62 -15.98 -14.69 40.45
CA THR A 62 -14.67 -15.34 40.27
C THR A 62 -13.51 -14.60 40.93
N TYR A 63 -13.77 -13.45 41.57
CA TYR A 63 -12.75 -12.68 42.27
C TYR A 63 -13.30 -12.17 43.60
N PRO A 64 -12.95 -12.77 44.75
CA PRO A 64 -13.35 -12.19 46.02
C PRO A 64 -12.62 -10.85 46.18
N PRO A 65 -13.34 -9.76 46.52
CA PRO A 65 -12.67 -8.51 46.84
C PRO A 65 -11.80 -8.74 48.08
N LYS A 66 -10.52 -8.36 48.02
CA LYS A 66 -9.67 -8.25 49.21
C LYS A 66 -10.26 -7.18 50.13
N THR A 67 -11.20 -7.58 50.98
CA THR A 67 -11.53 -6.84 52.18
C THR A 67 -10.45 -7.17 53.19
N GLY A 68 -9.72 -6.14 53.62
CA GLY A 68 -8.67 -6.28 54.62
C GLY A 68 -9.26 -6.81 55.91
N ASN A 69 -8.96 -8.07 56.23
CA ASN A 69 -8.58 -8.46 57.58
C ASN A 69 -7.82 -9.78 57.53
N GLY A 70 -6.57 -9.75 58.01
CA GLY A 70 -5.67 -10.88 57.95
C GLY A 70 -6.17 -12.07 58.78
N ARG A 71 -6.08 -13.27 58.19
CA ARG A 71 -5.90 -14.51 58.94
C ARG A 71 -4.92 -15.40 58.18
N LYS A 72 -3.78 -15.65 58.83
CA LYS A 72 -2.81 -16.68 58.45
C LYS A 72 -3.50 -18.05 58.48
N THR A 73 -3.42 -18.81 57.40
CA THR A 73 -3.63 -20.26 57.42
C THR A 73 -2.49 -20.92 56.66
N ASN A 74 -1.67 -21.65 57.41
CA ASN A 74 -0.57 -22.50 56.95
C ASN A 74 -1.06 -23.50 55.90
N CYS A 75 -0.27 -23.71 54.84
CA CYS A 75 -0.44 -24.84 53.94
C CYS A 75 0.76 -25.77 54.11
N ASP A 76 0.61 -26.81 54.95
CA ASP A 76 1.64 -27.79 55.30
C ASP A 76 1.66 -29.04 54.39
N GLN A 77 1.09 -28.98 53.18
CA GLN A 77 1.03 -30.16 52.28
C GLN A 77 1.24 -29.83 50.79
N CYS A 78 2.36 -29.21 50.44
CA CYS A 78 2.83 -29.19 49.05
C CYS A 78 4.15 -29.93 48.86
N MET A 79 4.30 -31.12 49.46
CA MET A 79 5.40 -32.04 49.16
C MET A 79 4.94 -33.50 49.25
N LYS A 80 4.62 -34.11 48.09
CA LYS A 80 4.89 -35.51 47.67
C LYS A 80 4.02 -35.89 46.46
N GLY A 81 4.66 -36.37 45.39
CA GLY A 81 4.08 -36.48 44.04
C GLY A 81 3.59 -37.86 43.60
N ARG A 82 3.35 -38.01 42.29
CA ARG A 82 3.52 -39.23 41.45
C ARG A 82 2.91 -39.02 40.06
N LEU A 83 3.64 -39.50 39.04
CA LEU A 83 3.18 -39.80 37.69
C LEU A 83 2.20 -40.99 37.68
N TYR A 84 1.15 -40.94 36.85
CA TYR A 84 0.66 -41.97 35.89
C TYR A 84 -0.80 -41.71 35.44
N GLY A 85 -1.05 -41.73 34.12
CA GLY A 85 -2.23 -42.37 33.50
C GLY A 85 -3.53 -41.59 33.28
N MET A 86 -3.79 -41.25 32.01
CA MET A 86 -5.05 -40.96 31.27
C MET A 86 -6.41 -41.14 32.00
N SER A 87 -7.32 -40.16 31.87
CA SER A 87 -8.41 -40.17 30.86
C SER A 87 -9.35 -38.96 31.00
N ASN A 88 -9.49 -38.20 29.90
CA ASN A 88 -10.62 -37.37 29.46
C ASN A 88 -11.41 -36.53 30.49
N VAL A 89 -11.00 -35.26 30.65
CA VAL A 89 -11.94 -34.14 30.82
C VAL A 89 -11.46 -33.00 29.92
N ILE A 90 -12.29 -32.66 28.94
CA ILE A 90 -12.18 -31.42 28.17
C ILE A 90 -12.62 -30.31 29.13
N ASP A 91 -11.66 -29.72 29.83
CA ASP A 91 -11.86 -28.44 30.50
C ASP A 91 -11.05 -27.40 29.74
N THR A 92 -11.79 -26.46 29.17
CA THR A 92 -11.33 -25.23 28.53
C THR A 92 -10.60 -24.38 29.56
N MET A 93 -9.34 -24.74 29.85
CA MET A 93 -8.38 -23.80 30.40
C MET A 93 -8.08 -22.80 29.28
N GLY A 94 -8.63 -21.60 29.42
CA GLY A 94 -8.17 -20.46 28.66
C GLY A 94 -6.66 -20.28 28.82
N PRO A 95 -6.02 -19.60 27.86
CA PRO A 95 -4.57 -19.36 27.84
C PRO A 95 -4.03 -19.07 29.24
N THR A 96 -3.15 -19.95 29.73
CA THR A 96 -2.31 -19.67 30.90
C THR A 96 -1.56 -18.37 30.59
N SER A 97 -1.26 -17.52 31.59
CA SER A 97 -0.66 -16.17 31.41
C SER A 97 0.66 -16.10 30.61
N LEU A 98 1.19 -17.23 30.15
CA LEU A 98 2.28 -17.33 29.19
C LEU A 98 1.84 -17.19 27.72
N GLU A 99 0.56 -17.39 27.40
CA GLU A 99 -0.05 -17.09 26.10
C GLU A 99 -0.47 -15.61 25.95
N LEU A 100 -0.39 -14.84 27.05
CA LEU A 100 -0.65 -13.38 27.04
C LEU A 100 0.55 -12.55 26.53
N PHE A 101 1.72 -13.19 26.40
CA PHE A 101 2.90 -12.61 25.81
C PHE A 101 3.29 -13.50 24.64
N PRO A 102 2.92 -13.17 23.38
CA PRO A 102 3.51 -13.88 22.25
C PRO A 102 5.03 -13.82 22.44
N ALA A 103 5.71 -14.95 22.23
CA ALA A 103 7.17 -15.08 22.31
C ALA A 103 7.85 -13.81 21.76
N PRO A 104 8.99 -13.34 22.31
CA PRO A 104 9.58 -12.07 21.90
C PRO A 104 9.66 -12.05 20.38
N GLN A 105 8.80 -11.22 19.79
CA GLN A 105 8.73 -11.03 18.36
C GLN A 105 10.13 -10.56 17.94
N LEU A 106 10.63 -11.01 16.78
CA LEU A 106 11.94 -10.59 16.30
C LEU A 106 12.00 -9.06 16.25
N THR A 107 12.68 -8.42 17.20
CA THR A 107 12.84 -6.96 17.20
C THR A 107 14.24 -6.61 16.73
N CYS A 108 14.35 -5.51 15.99
CA CYS A 108 15.64 -4.91 15.66
C CYS A 108 16.24 -4.11 16.83
N GLY A 109 15.59 -4.11 18.00
CA GLY A 109 16.00 -3.39 19.21
C GLY A 109 14.98 -2.34 19.65
N LEU A 110 15.38 -1.47 20.57
CA LEU A 110 14.55 -0.35 21.04
C LEU A 110 14.25 0.65 19.91
N PRO A 111 13.07 1.29 19.93
CA PRO A 111 12.70 2.31 18.96
C PRO A 111 13.65 3.50 19.04
N VAL A 112 13.90 4.13 17.89
CA VAL A 112 14.73 5.34 17.78
C VAL A 112 13.85 6.59 17.90
N ASN A 113 14.37 7.63 18.55
CA ASN A 113 13.61 8.86 18.78
C ASN A 113 13.32 9.59 17.46
N GLU A 114 14.36 10.03 16.74
CA GLU A 114 14.23 10.76 15.48
C GLU A 114 15.28 10.30 14.46
N THR A 115 14.89 10.26 13.19
CA THR A 115 15.74 10.01 12.04
C THR A 115 15.61 11.15 11.02
N PHE A 116 16.60 11.30 10.13
CA PHE A 116 16.60 12.34 9.10
C PHE A 116 15.36 12.27 8.17
N TYR A 117 14.75 11.10 8.04
CA TYR A 117 13.67 10.83 7.09
C TYR A 117 12.27 10.83 7.75
N ASP A 118 12.16 11.08 9.05
CA ASP A 118 10.86 11.03 9.75
C ASP A 118 9.86 12.12 9.31
N HIS A 119 10.33 13.12 8.56
CA HIS A 119 9.49 14.15 7.94
C HIS A 119 8.66 13.63 6.77
N LEU A 120 8.98 12.46 6.22
CA LEU A 120 8.23 11.83 5.13
C LEU A 120 6.89 11.30 5.67
N GLU A 121 5.79 11.57 4.97
CA GLU A 121 4.43 11.26 5.43
C GLU A 121 4.25 9.76 5.66
N GLY A 122 4.80 8.94 4.76
CA GLY A 122 4.79 7.49 4.89
C GLY A 122 5.56 6.97 6.12
N ILE A 123 6.55 7.71 6.63
CA ILE A 123 7.30 7.31 7.83
C ILE A 123 6.64 7.89 9.10
N ALA A 124 6.13 9.11 9.01
CA ALA A 124 5.40 9.74 10.10
C ALA A 124 4.16 8.92 10.50
N ASN A 125 3.41 8.40 9.53
CA ASN A 125 2.17 7.65 9.74
C ASN A 125 2.38 6.13 9.93
N ARG A 126 3.59 5.68 10.24
CA ARG A 126 3.98 4.26 10.31
C ARG A 126 3.13 3.36 11.21
N GLU A 127 2.51 3.92 12.25
CA GLU A 127 1.64 3.18 13.18
C GLU A 127 0.28 2.78 12.57
N TYR A 128 -0.14 3.46 11.51
CA TYR A 128 -1.49 3.30 10.92
C TYR A 128 -1.50 2.50 9.62
N HIS A 129 -0.34 2.07 9.12
CA HIS A 129 -0.26 1.36 7.84
C HIS A 129 -0.85 -0.05 7.94
N PRO A 130 -1.53 -0.51 6.88
CA PRO A 130 -1.98 -1.90 6.81
C PRO A 130 -0.79 -2.86 6.74
N ALA A 131 -1.02 -4.09 7.17
CA ALA A 131 -0.09 -5.19 6.94
C ALA A 131 -0.01 -5.51 5.43
N PHE A 132 1.20 -5.53 4.86
CA PHE A 132 1.43 -5.79 3.45
C PHE A 132 2.52 -6.85 3.28
N VAL A 133 2.16 -8.01 2.73
CA VAL A 133 3.07 -9.16 2.56
C VAL A 133 3.80 -9.07 1.23
N GLU A 134 5.13 -9.15 1.26
CA GLU A 134 6.00 -9.18 0.08
C GLU A 134 6.70 -10.53 -0.05
N GLU A 135 6.08 -11.48 -0.75
CA GLU A 135 6.63 -12.84 -0.89
C GLU A 135 7.94 -12.85 -1.68
N ASP A 136 8.11 -11.97 -2.66
CA ASP A 136 9.31 -11.91 -3.51
C ASP A 136 10.60 -11.59 -2.73
N VAL A 137 10.47 -10.90 -1.58
CA VAL A 137 11.60 -10.56 -0.70
C VAL A 137 12.21 -11.83 -0.07
N ALA A 138 11.47 -12.94 -0.03
CA ALA A 138 11.95 -14.24 0.43
C ALA A 138 13.20 -14.73 -0.33
N LEU A 139 13.35 -14.33 -1.59
CA LEU A 139 14.50 -14.70 -2.42
C LEU A 139 15.83 -14.22 -1.83
N ILE A 140 15.84 -13.14 -1.04
CA ILE A 140 17.05 -12.60 -0.38
C ILE A 140 17.63 -13.62 0.62
N PHE A 141 16.78 -14.39 1.30
CA PHE A 141 17.19 -15.35 2.32
C PHE A 141 17.45 -16.75 1.77
N LYS A 142 17.13 -16.97 0.50
CA LYS A 142 17.27 -18.28 -0.15
C LYS A 142 18.72 -18.46 -0.61
N LYS A 143 19.39 -19.48 -0.06
CA LYS A 143 20.81 -19.77 -0.34
C LYS A 143 21.03 -20.49 -1.68
N GLY A 144 19.97 -21.02 -2.30
CA GLY A 144 20.00 -21.63 -3.64
C GLY A 144 18.61 -21.96 -4.18
N GLU A 145 18.47 -22.12 -5.50
CA GLU A 145 17.18 -22.22 -6.21
C GLU A 145 16.23 -23.34 -5.71
N LYS A 146 16.75 -24.40 -5.10
CA LYS A 146 15.98 -25.59 -4.69
C LYS A 146 15.71 -25.71 -3.19
N GLU A 147 16.18 -24.77 -2.39
CA GLU A 147 15.99 -24.81 -0.94
C GLU A 147 14.70 -24.05 -0.58
N ASP A 148 13.80 -24.71 0.15
CA ASP A 148 12.59 -24.07 0.68
C ASP A 148 12.99 -23.13 1.82
N LEU A 149 12.45 -21.91 1.81
CA LEU A 149 12.77 -20.94 2.84
C LEU A 149 12.03 -21.29 4.13
N ASP A 150 12.77 -21.73 5.15
CA ASP A 150 12.25 -21.87 6.50
C ASP A 150 12.30 -20.51 7.23
N LEU A 151 11.15 -19.84 7.30
CA LEU A 151 10.99 -18.57 8.03
C LEU A 151 11.30 -18.70 9.53
N GLY A 152 11.06 -19.86 10.14
CA GLY A 152 11.35 -20.08 11.55
C GLY A 152 12.86 -20.17 11.81
N LEU A 153 13.58 -20.86 10.93
CA LEU A 153 15.05 -20.90 10.98
C LEU A 153 15.66 -19.52 10.74
N THR A 154 15.17 -18.78 9.74
CA THR A 154 15.62 -17.41 9.47
C THR A 154 15.39 -16.51 10.67
N GLU A 155 14.21 -16.58 11.31
CA GLU A 155 13.91 -15.80 12.51
C GLU A 155 14.89 -16.10 13.66
N SER A 156 15.18 -17.38 13.91
CA SER A 156 16.13 -17.81 14.94
C SER A 156 17.57 -17.32 14.66
N ASN A 157 17.99 -17.39 13.40
CA ASN A 157 19.31 -16.88 12.99
C ASN A 157 19.40 -15.35 13.15
N LEU A 158 18.35 -14.61 12.80
CA LEU A 158 18.30 -13.16 12.96
C LEU A 158 18.26 -12.75 14.43
N LYS A 159 17.56 -13.49 15.30
CA LYS A 159 17.56 -13.29 16.76
C LYS A 159 18.99 -13.39 17.33
N ARG A 160 19.74 -14.42 16.92
CA ARG A 160 21.15 -14.57 17.32
C ARG A 160 22.03 -13.44 16.78
N ALA A 161 21.85 -13.07 15.52
CA ALA A 161 22.65 -12.03 14.89
C ALA A 161 22.48 -10.65 15.57
N ILE A 162 21.27 -10.31 16.01
CA ILE A 162 21.04 -9.03 16.72
C ILE A 162 21.56 -9.07 18.16
N GLU A 163 21.55 -10.24 18.82
CA GLU A 163 22.18 -10.42 20.14
C GLU A 163 23.71 -10.27 20.06
N GLU A 164 24.33 -10.80 19.01
CA GLU A 164 25.77 -10.68 18.77
C GLU A 164 26.17 -9.26 18.36
N SER A 165 25.31 -8.53 17.63
CA SER A 165 25.62 -7.21 17.08
C SER A 165 24.37 -6.29 17.07
N PRO A 166 24.01 -5.71 18.23
CA PRO A 166 22.75 -4.96 18.41
C PRO A 166 22.66 -3.64 17.64
N ASN A 167 23.80 -3.14 17.15
CA ASN A 167 23.90 -1.88 16.41
C ASN A 167 24.33 -2.09 14.96
N SER A 168 24.25 -3.33 14.44
CA SER A 168 24.60 -3.62 13.05
C SER A 168 23.48 -3.19 12.11
N VAL A 169 23.81 -2.26 11.21
CA VAL A 169 22.94 -1.76 10.14
C VAL A 169 22.47 -2.91 9.25
N VAL A 170 23.39 -3.80 8.87
CA VAL A 170 23.12 -4.97 8.02
C VAL A 170 22.12 -5.92 8.68
N VAL A 171 22.27 -6.17 9.99
CA VAL A 171 21.33 -7.02 10.73
C VAL A 171 19.95 -6.36 10.82
N CYS A 172 19.89 -5.06 11.09
CA CYS A 172 18.62 -4.31 11.09
C CYS A 172 17.93 -4.36 9.72
N ASN A 173 18.68 -4.24 8.62
CA ASN A 173 18.15 -4.36 7.26
C ASN A 173 17.59 -5.76 6.98
N HIS A 174 18.29 -6.82 7.39
CA HIS A 174 17.77 -8.18 7.26
C HIS A 174 16.52 -8.41 8.10
N ILE A 175 16.46 -7.89 9.34
CA ILE A 175 15.26 -7.99 10.17
C ILE A 175 14.09 -7.21 9.53
N GLY A 176 14.33 -6.03 8.98
CA GLY A 176 13.31 -5.27 8.24
C GLY A 176 12.78 -6.04 7.03
N ASN A 177 13.68 -6.65 6.23
CA ASN A 177 13.29 -7.50 5.10
C ASN A 177 12.52 -8.76 5.53
N PHE A 178 12.87 -9.36 6.67
CA PHE A 178 12.09 -10.46 7.24
C PHE A 178 10.67 -10.02 7.59
N TRP A 179 10.50 -8.81 8.14
CA TRP A 179 9.18 -8.26 8.44
C TRP A 179 8.35 -7.92 7.21
N ARG A 180 8.98 -7.54 6.08
CA ARG A 180 8.31 -7.40 4.78
C ARG A 180 7.70 -8.72 4.30
N ILE A 181 8.43 -9.83 4.46
CA ILE A 181 7.93 -11.17 4.13
C ILE A 181 6.79 -11.59 5.06
N ARG A 182 6.89 -11.27 6.35
CA ARG A 182 5.82 -11.56 7.33
C ARG A 182 4.60 -10.63 7.20
N GLY A 183 4.73 -9.54 6.46
CA GLY A 183 3.69 -8.54 6.26
C GLY A 183 3.57 -7.48 7.35
N SER A 184 4.48 -7.42 8.32
CA SER A 184 4.42 -6.40 9.37
C SER A 184 5.11 -5.11 8.93
N THR A 185 4.35 -4.24 8.28
CA THR A 185 4.83 -2.97 7.75
C THR A 185 5.41 -2.05 8.82
N PHE A 186 4.77 -1.98 10.00
CA PHE A 186 5.26 -1.20 11.13
C PHE A 186 6.66 -1.63 11.58
N HIS A 187 6.86 -2.92 11.87
CA HIS A 187 8.14 -3.44 12.33
C HIS A 187 9.22 -3.31 11.24
N SER A 188 8.83 -3.49 9.96
CA SER A 188 9.71 -3.27 8.81
C SER A 188 10.26 -1.83 8.80
N ILE A 189 9.36 -0.83 8.88
CA ILE A 189 9.74 0.59 8.89
C ILE A 189 10.61 0.93 10.11
N GLU A 190 10.25 0.45 11.32
CA GLU A 190 11.06 0.69 12.53
C GLU A 190 12.48 0.14 12.40
N CYS A 191 12.65 -1.02 11.77
CA CYS A 191 13.98 -1.60 11.58
C CYS A 191 14.82 -0.86 10.54
N PHE A 192 14.22 -0.37 9.46
CA PHE A 192 14.92 0.51 8.53
C PHE A 192 15.23 1.88 9.14
N ARG A 193 14.30 2.46 9.92
CA ARG A 193 14.55 3.70 10.69
C ARG A 193 15.75 3.53 11.62
N ARG A 194 15.84 2.40 12.33
CA ARG A 194 16.97 2.10 13.20
C ARG A 194 18.28 1.89 12.43
N ALA A 195 18.23 1.21 11.28
CA ALA A 195 19.40 1.09 10.39
C ALA A 195 19.91 2.48 9.96
N LEU A 196 18.99 3.35 9.55
CA LEU A 196 19.26 4.73 9.13
C LEU A 196 19.66 5.66 10.27
N TYR A 197 19.30 5.36 11.51
CA TYR A 197 19.79 6.08 12.67
C TYR A 197 21.31 5.86 12.87
N TYR A 198 21.78 4.63 12.68
CA TYR A 198 23.22 4.32 12.78
C TYR A 198 24.00 4.68 11.52
N SER A 199 23.39 4.53 10.34
CA SER A 199 23.97 4.92 9.05
C SER A 199 22.94 5.64 8.19
N PRO A 200 22.84 6.99 8.28
CA PRO A 200 21.85 7.78 7.55
C PRO A 200 21.92 7.70 6.02
N ASN A 201 23.06 7.25 5.51
CA ASN A 201 23.37 7.14 4.09
C ASN A 201 23.52 5.67 3.65
N ASP A 202 22.99 4.71 4.42
CA ASP A 202 22.99 3.31 3.99
C ASP A 202 22.06 3.11 2.79
N ALA A 203 22.65 2.88 1.62
CA ALA A 203 21.92 2.81 0.36
C ALA A 203 20.89 1.67 0.34
N ASP A 204 21.21 0.51 0.93
CA ASP A 204 20.31 -0.64 1.00
C ASP A 204 19.12 -0.40 1.94
N ALA A 205 19.34 0.20 3.11
CA ALA A 205 18.25 0.60 4.01
C ALA A 205 17.30 1.60 3.35
N LEU A 206 17.86 2.61 2.66
CA LEU A 206 17.07 3.61 1.92
C LEU A 206 16.24 2.96 0.81
N LEU A 207 16.82 2.04 0.04
CA LEU A 207 16.12 1.35 -1.04
C LEU A 207 14.98 0.48 -0.52
N ASN A 208 15.23 -0.28 0.56
CA ASN A 208 14.22 -1.15 1.13
C ASN A 208 13.07 -0.35 1.76
N LEU A 209 13.37 0.77 2.42
CA LEU A 209 12.34 1.67 2.93
C LEU A 209 11.54 2.31 1.78
N ALA A 210 12.19 2.71 0.68
CA ALA A 210 11.51 3.21 -0.51
C ALA A 210 10.53 2.17 -1.08
N LYS A 211 10.91 0.89 -1.15
CA LYS A 211 10.01 -0.19 -1.60
C LYS A 211 8.79 -0.36 -0.70
N VAL A 212 8.98 -0.29 0.62
CA VAL A 212 7.86 -0.36 1.57
C VAL A 212 6.90 0.81 1.36
N LEU A 213 7.42 2.03 1.21
CA LEU A 213 6.59 3.22 0.97
C LEU A 213 5.89 3.17 -0.40
N TYR A 214 6.57 2.62 -1.42
CA TYR A 214 5.99 2.38 -2.74
C TYR A 214 4.77 1.45 -2.67
N ASN A 215 4.88 0.33 -1.95
CA ASN A 215 3.77 -0.61 -1.75
C ASN A 215 2.61 0.00 -0.96
N LEU A 216 2.92 0.95 -0.07
CA LEU A 216 1.93 1.75 0.66
C LEU A 216 1.36 2.91 -0.16
N ASN A 217 1.75 3.06 -1.43
CA ASN A 217 1.31 4.10 -2.36
C ASN A 217 1.77 5.53 -1.98
N TYR A 218 2.79 5.67 -1.13
CA TYR A 218 3.49 6.95 -0.88
C TYR A 218 4.55 7.19 -1.97
N ILE A 219 4.10 7.37 -3.21
CA ILE A 219 4.96 7.37 -4.40
C ILE A 219 6.04 8.47 -4.35
N GLN A 220 5.71 9.67 -3.86
CA GLN A 220 6.66 10.79 -3.78
C GLN A 220 7.75 10.54 -2.73
N ASP A 221 7.38 10.07 -1.54
CA ASP A 221 8.33 9.72 -0.48
C ASP A 221 9.23 8.56 -0.93
N ALA A 222 8.66 7.56 -1.60
CA ALA A 222 9.39 6.45 -2.17
C ALA A 222 10.40 6.92 -3.22
N ALA A 223 10.00 7.83 -4.12
CA ALA A 223 10.88 8.37 -5.16
C ALA A 223 12.05 9.15 -4.54
N TYR A 224 11.78 9.95 -3.52
CA TYR A 224 12.81 10.69 -2.78
C TYR A 224 13.85 9.75 -2.16
N LEU A 225 13.40 8.72 -1.43
CA LEU A 225 14.29 7.74 -0.82
C LEU A 225 15.05 6.89 -1.85
N ALA A 226 14.41 6.50 -2.95
CA ALA A 226 15.04 5.72 -4.00
C ALA A 226 16.13 6.51 -4.74
N ARG A 227 15.89 7.79 -5.05
CA ARG A 227 16.91 8.70 -5.59
C ARG A 227 18.07 8.86 -4.61
N ARG A 228 17.77 9.05 -3.31
CA ARG A 228 18.80 9.15 -2.27
C ARG A 228 19.63 7.87 -2.15
N SER A 229 19.00 6.70 -2.21
CA SER A 229 19.68 5.40 -2.22
C SER A 229 20.69 5.31 -3.38
N LEU A 230 20.27 5.71 -4.58
CA LEU A 230 21.14 5.71 -5.75
C LEU A 230 22.34 6.66 -5.60
N GLU A 231 22.14 7.84 -5.02
CA GLU A 231 23.23 8.81 -4.73
C GLU A 231 24.25 8.29 -3.71
N MET A 232 23.79 7.52 -2.71
CA MET A 232 24.64 7.02 -1.63
C MET A 232 25.31 5.68 -1.97
N GLN A 233 24.96 5.07 -3.09
CA GLN A 233 25.52 3.78 -3.50
C GLN A 233 27.04 3.90 -3.76
N PRO A 234 27.88 3.02 -3.20
CA PRO A 234 29.31 3.01 -3.49
C PRO A 234 29.58 2.77 -4.98
N THR A 235 30.51 3.50 -5.58
CA THR A 235 30.83 3.41 -7.02
C THR A 235 31.32 2.03 -7.47
N GLU A 236 31.80 1.22 -6.54
CA GLU A 236 32.30 -0.14 -6.80
C GLU A 236 31.16 -1.18 -6.86
N GLN A 237 29.98 -0.85 -6.32
CA GLN A 237 28.87 -1.78 -6.21
C GLN A 237 27.87 -1.54 -7.35
N ASN A 238 27.44 -2.64 -7.98
CA ASN A 238 26.44 -2.56 -9.05
C ASN A 238 25.12 -2.01 -8.50
N CYS A 239 24.59 -0.94 -9.13
CA CYS A 239 23.40 -0.21 -8.71
C CYS A 239 22.14 -0.53 -9.54
N TRP A 240 22.14 -1.65 -10.28
CA TRP A 240 21.03 -2.04 -11.14
C TRP A 240 19.68 -2.11 -10.42
N LEU A 241 19.66 -2.56 -9.16
CA LEU A 241 18.43 -2.70 -8.38
C LEU A 241 17.85 -1.33 -7.96
N GLN A 242 18.72 -0.35 -7.68
CA GLN A 242 18.35 1.03 -7.38
C GLN A 242 17.74 1.68 -8.63
N HIS A 243 18.37 1.53 -9.79
CA HIS A 243 17.80 2.00 -11.07
C HIS A 243 16.45 1.34 -11.36
N PHE A 244 16.34 0.02 -11.20
CA PHE A 244 15.08 -0.69 -11.43
C PHE A 244 13.97 -0.20 -10.51
N THR A 245 14.22 -0.14 -9.20
CA THR A 245 13.22 0.29 -8.21
C THR A 245 12.78 1.73 -8.46
N LEU A 246 13.72 2.63 -8.78
CA LEU A 246 13.39 4.01 -9.12
C LEU A 246 12.55 4.07 -10.41
N GLY A 247 12.86 3.25 -11.42
CA GLY A 247 12.06 3.12 -12.63
C GLY A 247 10.62 2.66 -12.35
N GLU A 248 10.43 1.69 -11.45
CA GLU A 248 9.09 1.24 -11.04
C GLU A 248 8.28 2.35 -10.35
N ILE A 249 8.92 3.06 -9.42
CA ILE A 249 8.29 4.18 -8.71
C ILE A 249 7.93 5.31 -9.67
N LEU A 250 8.82 5.68 -10.59
CA LEU A 250 8.58 6.72 -11.59
C LEU A 250 7.46 6.33 -12.56
N ARG A 251 7.43 5.06 -12.98
CA ARG A 251 6.34 4.54 -13.80
C ARG A 251 4.99 4.70 -13.09
N ALA A 252 4.92 4.38 -11.79
CA ALA A 252 3.69 4.55 -11.01
C ALA A 252 3.31 6.03 -10.81
N SER A 253 4.29 6.94 -10.77
CA SER A 253 4.05 8.39 -10.72
C SER A 253 3.53 8.98 -12.05
N GLY A 254 3.70 8.24 -13.17
CA GLY A 254 3.31 8.66 -14.51
C GLY A 254 4.46 9.19 -15.37
N ASP A 255 5.67 9.32 -14.81
CA ASP A 255 6.86 9.79 -15.49
C ASP A 255 7.51 8.67 -16.34
N LEU A 256 6.79 8.22 -17.36
CA LEU A 256 7.16 7.05 -18.18
C LEU A 256 8.49 7.23 -18.94
N GLU A 257 8.80 8.45 -19.36
CA GLU A 257 10.05 8.74 -20.09
C GLU A 257 11.27 8.54 -19.18
N GLU A 258 11.25 9.12 -17.97
CA GLU A 258 12.33 8.97 -16.99
C GLU A 258 12.42 7.52 -16.50
N ALA A 259 11.27 6.87 -16.27
CA ALA A 259 11.23 5.45 -15.92
C ALA A 259 11.92 4.56 -16.97
N GLY A 260 11.68 4.81 -18.26
CA GLY A 260 12.32 4.10 -19.36
C GLY A 260 13.84 4.23 -19.37
N ILE A 261 14.37 5.42 -19.04
CA ILE A 261 15.81 5.65 -18.91
C ILE A 261 16.39 4.80 -17.76
N HIS A 262 15.72 4.79 -16.60
CA HIS A 262 16.17 4.00 -15.46
C HIS A 262 16.11 2.49 -15.71
N PHE A 263 15.07 1.97 -16.37
CA PHE A 263 15.01 0.56 -16.76
C PHE A 263 16.11 0.18 -17.74
N LYS A 264 16.44 1.05 -18.69
CA LYS A 264 17.56 0.84 -19.61
C LYS A 264 18.89 0.76 -18.85
N HIS A 265 19.14 1.67 -17.91
CA HIS A 265 20.35 1.61 -17.07
C HIS A 265 20.42 0.34 -16.23
N ALA A 266 19.29 -0.14 -15.70
CA ALA A 266 19.25 -1.42 -14.99
C ALA A 266 19.65 -2.60 -15.89
N LEU A 267 19.22 -2.61 -17.15
CA LEU A 267 19.59 -3.63 -18.14
C LEU A 267 21.05 -3.50 -18.61
N ASP A 268 21.56 -2.29 -18.77
CA ASP A 268 22.97 -2.06 -19.11
C ASP A 268 23.89 -2.64 -18.04
N LEU A 269 23.47 -2.55 -16.76
CA LEU A 269 24.20 -3.08 -15.61
C LEU A 269 23.93 -4.57 -15.32
N ASN A 270 22.75 -5.07 -15.66
CA ASN A 270 22.37 -6.48 -15.53
C ASN A 270 21.52 -6.93 -16.75
N PRO A 271 22.17 -7.37 -17.84
CA PRO A 271 21.47 -7.72 -19.08
C PRO A 271 20.55 -8.95 -18.96
N SER A 272 20.75 -9.80 -17.94
CA SER A 272 19.92 -10.99 -17.69
C SER A 272 18.63 -10.70 -16.91
N PHE A 273 18.36 -9.44 -16.57
CA PHE A 273 17.22 -9.09 -15.73
C PHE A 273 15.94 -8.89 -16.55
N GLU A 274 15.22 -9.99 -16.78
CA GLU A 274 14.03 -10.05 -17.64
C GLU A 274 12.90 -9.07 -17.22
N LEU A 275 12.71 -8.84 -15.92
CA LEU A 275 11.67 -7.93 -15.42
C LEU A 275 11.84 -6.49 -15.92
N ALA A 276 13.08 -5.99 -16.00
CA ALA A 276 13.32 -4.65 -16.54
C ALA A 276 13.05 -4.59 -18.06
N GLU A 277 13.31 -5.67 -18.80
CA GLU A 277 13.00 -5.74 -20.23
C GLU A 277 11.48 -5.69 -20.46
N VAL A 278 10.71 -6.43 -19.65
CA VAL A 278 9.25 -6.43 -19.70
C VAL A 278 8.70 -5.02 -19.47
N HIS A 279 9.15 -4.33 -18.42
CA HIS A 279 8.69 -2.95 -18.13
C HIS A 279 9.10 -1.94 -19.21
N LEU A 280 10.29 -2.09 -19.79
CA LEU A 280 10.72 -1.23 -20.90
C LEU A 280 9.86 -1.46 -22.15
N ARG A 281 9.49 -2.71 -22.44
CA ARG A 281 8.60 -3.06 -23.55
C ARG A 281 7.19 -2.50 -23.36
N GLU A 282 6.68 -2.53 -22.13
CA GLU A 282 5.38 -1.94 -21.76
C GLU A 282 5.37 -0.42 -22.01
N ILE A 283 6.42 0.29 -21.56
CA ILE A 283 6.56 1.75 -21.76
C ILE A 283 6.73 2.11 -23.24
N GLY A 284 7.53 1.34 -23.98
CA GLY A 284 7.79 1.58 -25.39
C GLY A 284 6.63 1.22 -26.32
N SER A 285 5.65 0.47 -25.83
CA SER A 285 4.42 0.23 -26.59
C SER A 285 3.58 1.51 -26.60
N PRO A 286 3.25 2.10 -27.77
CA PRO A 286 2.35 3.24 -27.78
C PRO A 286 1.05 2.79 -27.15
N SER A 287 0.60 3.46 -26.09
CA SER A 287 -0.68 3.17 -25.46
C SER A 287 -1.75 3.26 -26.54
N THR A 288 -2.28 2.11 -26.95
CA THR A 288 -3.43 2.01 -27.85
C THR A 288 -4.68 2.36 -27.05
N SER A 289 -4.69 3.58 -26.52
CA SER A 289 -5.93 4.20 -26.08
C SER A 289 -6.86 4.23 -27.29
N PRO A 290 -8.16 3.90 -27.14
CA PRO A 290 -9.09 3.92 -28.27
C PRO A 290 -9.11 5.31 -28.95
N THR A 291 -8.81 6.38 -28.20
CA THR A 291 -8.60 7.74 -28.68
C THR A 291 -7.49 7.85 -29.72
N ASN A 292 -6.36 7.14 -29.58
CA ASN A 292 -5.29 7.16 -30.56
C ASN A 292 -5.74 6.47 -31.86
N THR A 293 -6.49 5.36 -31.77
CA THR A 293 -7.07 4.66 -32.92
C THR A 293 -8.07 5.53 -33.68
N TYR A 294 -8.99 6.21 -32.97
CA TYR A 294 -9.92 7.15 -33.59
C TYR A 294 -9.21 8.33 -34.24
N THR A 295 -8.13 8.83 -33.64
CA THR A 295 -7.34 9.93 -34.20
C THR A 295 -6.70 9.52 -35.53
N PHE A 296 -6.10 8.34 -35.62
CA PHE A 296 -5.55 7.82 -36.88
C PHE A 296 -6.63 7.56 -37.94
N LEU A 297 -7.82 7.05 -37.54
CA LEU A 297 -8.95 6.88 -38.45
C LEU A 297 -9.46 8.21 -39.00
N ILE A 298 -9.59 9.23 -38.14
CA ILE A 298 -10.02 10.57 -38.55
C ILE A 298 -9.02 11.20 -39.51
N ILE A 299 -7.72 11.14 -39.19
CA ILE A 299 -6.65 11.64 -40.08
C ILE A 299 -6.71 10.91 -41.43
N GLY A 300 -6.84 9.58 -41.41
CA GLY A 300 -6.97 8.78 -42.65
C GLY A 300 -8.17 9.18 -43.49
N LEU A 301 -9.34 9.38 -42.87
CA LEU A 301 -10.58 9.76 -43.56
C LEU A 301 -10.47 11.17 -44.15
N LEU A 302 -9.86 12.11 -43.41
CA LEU A 302 -9.59 13.47 -43.90
C LEU A 302 -8.65 13.45 -45.12
N VAL A 303 -7.58 12.65 -45.09
CA VAL A 303 -6.66 12.51 -46.23
C VAL A 303 -7.39 11.96 -47.46
N VAL A 304 -8.23 10.94 -47.29
CA VAL A 304 -9.02 10.37 -48.40
C VAL A 304 -9.98 11.39 -48.99
N VAL A 305 -10.68 12.17 -48.16
CA VAL A 305 -11.59 13.23 -48.62
C VAL A 305 -10.82 14.29 -49.40
N VAL A 306 -9.68 14.76 -48.89
CA VAL A 306 -8.85 15.75 -49.59
C VAL A 306 -8.39 15.20 -50.94
N LEU A 307 -7.86 13.97 -51.00
CA LEU A 307 -7.44 13.35 -52.25
C LEU A 307 -8.60 13.17 -53.24
N ALA A 308 -9.78 12.78 -52.78
CA ALA A 308 -10.96 12.64 -53.61
C ALA A 308 -11.42 14.00 -54.16
N THR A 309 -11.39 15.07 -53.35
CA THR A 309 -11.72 16.42 -53.82
C THR A 309 -10.73 16.94 -54.85
N VAL A 310 -9.42 16.73 -54.65
CA VAL A 310 -8.38 17.10 -55.61
C VAL A 310 -8.56 16.32 -56.92
N TYR A 311 -8.80 15.01 -56.84
CA TYR A 311 -9.08 14.17 -58.00
C TYR A 311 -10.34 14.61 -58.76
N PHE A 312 -11.40 14.98 -58.06
CA PHE A 312 -12.62 15.49 -58.70
C PHE A 312 -12.38 16.86 -59.36
N MET A 313 -11.60 17.73 -58.72
CA MET A 313 -11.23 19.03 -59.30
C MET A 313 -10.36 18.90 -60.55
N THR A 314 -9.44 17.92 -60.61
CA THR A 314 -8.63 17.67 -61.81
C THR A 314 -9.45 17.13 -62.97
N LEU A 315 -10.39 16.20 -62.71
CA LEU A 315 -11.31 15.69 -63.75
C LEU A 315 -12.23 16.79 -64.32
N THR A 316 -12.72 17.69 -63.47
CA THR A 316 -13.57 18.81 -63.94
C THR A 316 -12.79 19.86 -64.73
N SER A 317 -11.49 20.01 -64.48
CA SER A 317 -10.57 20.85 -65.28
C SER A 317 -10.41 20.33 -66.71
N GLU A 318 -10.18 19.03 -66.91
CA GLU A 318 -10.10 18.43 -68.27
C GLU A 318 -11.40 18.58 -69.07
N SER A 319 -12.54 18.44 -68.38
CA SER A 319 -13.88 18.68 -68.95
C SER A 319 -14.10 20.13 -69.40
N ARG A 320 -13.53 21.12 -68.69
CA ARG A 320 -13.59 22.54 -69.10
C ARG A 320 -12.65 22.86 -70.26
N GLY A 321 -11.45 22.24 -70.31
CA GLY A 321 -10.50 22.39 -71.41
C GLY A 321 -11.06 21.94 -72.76
N THR A 322 -11.80 20.81 -72.77
CA THR A 322 -12.43 20.29 -74.00
C THR A 322 -13.62 21.11 -74.49
N LYS A 323 -14.36 21.78 -73.61
CA LYS A 323 -15.44 22.71 -73.99
C LYS A 323 -14.92 24.03 -74.56
N SER A 324 -13.82 24.57 -74.03
CA SER A 324 -13.21 25.79 -74.56
C SER A 324 -12.68 25.61 -75.99
N SER A 325 -12.09 24.47 -76.31
CA SER A 325 -11.59 24.17 -77.68
C SER A 325 -12.71 23.92 -78.71
N ARG A 326 -13.88 23.44 -78.29
CA ARG A 326 -15.05 23.30 -79.21
C ARG A 326 -15.75 24.63 -79.47
N MET A 327 -15.69 25.58 -78.56
CA MET A 327 -16.28 26.92 -78.75
C MET A 327 -15.46 27.81 -79.68
N SER A 328 -14.12 27.71 -79.69
CA SER A 328 -13.29 28.47 -80.65
C SER A 328 -13.48 27.99 -82.09
N LEU A 329 -13.64 26.68 -82.31
CA LEU A 329 -13.91 26.11 -83.65
C LEU A 329 -15.27 26.52 -84.24
N TRP A 330 -16.26 26.91 -83.41
CA TRP A 330 -17.56 27.37 -83.88
C TRP A 330 -17.63 28.87 -84.20
N ALA A 331 -16.66 29.66 -83.72
CA ALA A 331 -16.60 31.10 -83.99
C ALA A 331 -16.02 31.43 -85.39
N GLU A 332 -15.13 30.57 -85.93
CA GLU A 332 -14.50 30.78 -87.25
C GLU A 332 -15.39 30.38 -88.44
N GLY A 333 -16.49 29.63 -88.22
CA GLY A 333 -17.30 29.01 -89.27
C GLY A 333 -18.43 29.86 -89.87
N LYS A 334 -18.66 31.09 -89.42
CA LYS A 334 -19.78 31.94 -89.87
C LYS A 334 -19.30 33.26 -90.49
N ARG A 335 -18.66 33.20 -91.67
CA ARG A 335 -18.60 34.36 -92.59
C ARG A 335 -19.38 34.05 -93.87
N PRO A 336 -20.50 34.75 -94.16
CA PRO A 336 -21.26 34.53 -95.39
C PRO A 336 -20.53 35.13 -96.60
N LYS A 337 -20.31 34.29 -97.63
CA LYS A 337 -19.82 34.70 -98.96
C LYS A 337 -20.87 35.57 -99.66
N LYS A 338 -20.52 36.79 -100.03
CA LYS A 338 -21.30 37.64 -100.97
C LYS A 338 -21.26 37.02 -102.37
N ARG A 339 -22.42 36.91 -103.03
CA ARG A 339 -22.55 36.52 -104.45
C ARG A 339 -22.20 37.70 -105.38
N PRO A 340 -21.73 37.45 -106.61
CA PRO A 340 -21.41 38.49 -107.57
C PRO A 340 -22.68 38.99 -108.27
N LEU A 341 -22.71 40.28 -108.58
CA LEU A 341 -23.64 40.89 -109.54
C LEU A 341 -22.91 41.00 -110.88
N SER A 342 -23.62 40.61 -111.93
CA SER A 342 -23.33 40.76 -113.36
C SER A 342 -23.20 42.21 -113.80
#